data_AF-A0A1R3WBH0-F1
#
_entry.id   AF-A0A1R3WBH0-F1
#
_cell.length_a   1.000
_cell.length_b   1.000
_cell.length_c   1.000
_cell.angle_alpha   90.00
_cell.angle_beta   90.00
_cell.angle_gamma   90.00
#
_symmetry.space_group_name_H-M   'P 1'
#
loop_
_entity.id
_entity.type
_entity.pdbx_description
1 polymer ?
#
loop_
_entity_poly.entity_id
_entity_poly.type
_entity_poly.pdbx_seq_one_letter_code
_entity_poly.pdbx_strand_id
1 'polypeptide(L)'
;MFTRFTEKVYLTRERRPCAFGCMSIVALTALVTVLVMMGLEAPYTLQLTASNATYWVVCAGALSGAIALYFARGWMGALGALGFARAIVGSLAIAVIASIVAGTLIEPAGGTVYAPILMVSAFIAQPWIAAIWFAGVLGAHYLMASVQDDLDYGYSGRTGRLATDELSSLSRVNLYRRS
;
A
#
# COMPACT_ATOMS: atom_id res chain seq x y z
N MET A 1 18.36 -5.47 30.31
CA MET A 1 18.72 -4.54 29.22
C MET A 1 18.56 -5.19 27.84
N PHE A 2 18.95 -6.45 27.66
CA PHE A 2 18.73 -7.22 26.42
C PHE A 2 17.26 -7.36 25.98
N THR A 3 16.32 -7.49 26.92
CA THR A 3 14.88 -7.64 26.64
C THR A 3 14.27 -6.44 25.92
N ARG A 4 14.66 -5.20 26.28
CA ARG A 4 14.21 -3.98 25.57
C ARG A 4 14.77 -3.86 24.16
N PHE A 5 15.98 -4.40 23.93
CA PHE A 5 16.61 -4.38 22.61
C PHE A 5 15.97 -5.42 21.69
N THR A 6 15.71 -6.62 22.20
CA THR A 6 14.96 -7.64 21.45
C THR A 6 13.54 -7.18 21.15
N GLU A 7 12.86 -6.49 22.08
CA GLU A 7 11.51 -5.95 21.86
C GLU A 7 11.50 -4.85 20.77
N LYS A 8 12.48 -3.93 20.76
CA LYS A 8 12.66 -2.97 19.67
C LYS A 8 12.97 -3.63 18.32
N VAL A 9 13.83 -4.65 18.30
CA VAL A 9 14.19 -5.36 17.07
C VAL A 9 13.02 -6.21 16.55
N TYR A 10 12.20 -6.77 17.45
CA TYR A 10 10.99 -7.51 17.11
C TYR A 10 9.92 -6.59 16.53
N LEU A 11 9.70 -5.42 17.15
CA LEU A 11 8.82 -4.36 16.63
C LEU A 11 9.25 -3.84 15.24
N THR A 12 10.56 -3.83 14.94
CA THR A 12 11.05 -3.50 13.59
C THR A 12 10.91 -4.64 12.58
N ARG A 13 10.82 -5.89 13.03
CA ARG A 13 10.64 -7.07 12.15
C ARG A 13 9.18 -7.21 11.71
N GLU A 14 8.24 -6.92 12.60
CA GLU A 14 6.80 -6.95 12.33
C GLU A 14 6.36 -5.90 11.30
N ARG A 15 7.05 -4.76 11.19
CA ARG A 15 6.73 -3.71 10.20
C ARG A 15 7.25 -3.98 8.78
N ARG A 16 8.09 -5.01 8.58
CA ARG A 16 8.75 -5.28 7.28
C ARG A 16 7.75 -5.56 6.15
N PRO A 17 6.72 -6.41 6.32
CA PRO A 17 5.79 -6.70 5.23
C PRO A 17 4.93 -5.49 4.84
N CYS A 18 4.59 -4.62 5.82
CA CYS A 18 3.93 -3.35 5.55
C CYS A 18 4.85 -2.40 4.75
N ALA A 19 6.14 -2.33 5.11
CA ALA A 19 7.13 -1.59 4.33
C ALA A 19 7.28 -2.15 2.89
N PHE A 20 7.27 -3.47 2.72
CA PHE A 20 7.26 -4.09 1.39
C PHE A 20 6.00 -3.75 0.59
N GLY A 21 4.82 -3.73 1.23
CA GLY A 21 3.59 -3.27 0.60
C GLY A 21 3.63 -1.79 0.19
N CYS A 22 4.22 -0.92 1.01
CA CYS A 22 4.41 0.48 0.64
C CYS A 22 5.37 0.62 -0.55
N MET A 23 6.51 -0.09 -0.50
CA MET A 23 7.51 -0.06 -1.56
C MET A 23 6.98 -0.64 -2.87
N SER A 24 6.13 -1.68 -2.82
CA SER A 24 5.54 -2.23 -4.04
C SER A 24 4.59 -1.23 -4.70
N ILE A 25 3.81 -0.47 -3.94
CA ILE A 25 2.94 0.59 -4.49
C ILE A 25 3.77 1.69 -5.13
N VAL A 26 4.84 2.15 -4.47
CA VAL A 26 5.76 3.17 -5.00
C VAL A 26 6.43 2.69 -6.30
N ALA A 27 6.88 1.44 -6.35
CA ALA A 27 7.47 0.86 -7.55
C ALA A 27 6.44 0.72 -8.68
N LEU A 28 5.22 0.31 -8.35
CA LEU A 28 4.12 0.12 -9.29
C LEU A 28 3.66 1.44 -9.90
N THR A 29 3.57 2.52 -9.11
CA THR A 29 3.22 3.85 -9.61
C THR A 29 4.31 4.42 -10.52
N ALA A 30 5.59 4.22 -10.17
CA ALA A 30 6.70 4.56 -11.06
C ALA A 30 6.61 3.80 -12.39
N LEU A 31 6.40 2.48 -12.33
CA LEU A 31 6.26 1.62 -13.51
C LEU A 31 5.09 2.06 -14.40
N VAL A 32 3.89 2.23 -13.84
CA VAL A 32 2.70 2.62 -14.62
C VAL A 32 2.88 4.01 -15.21
N THR A 33 3.49 4.95 -14.48
CA THR A 33 3.78 6.29 -15.02
C THR A 33 4.66 6.21 -16.27
N VAL A 34 5.72 5.40 -16.22
CA VAL A 34 6.60 5.17 -17.39
C VAL A 34 5.83 4.52 -18.54
N LEU A 35 5.06 3.46 -18.26
CA LEU A 35 4.29 2.75 -19.30
C LEU A 35 3.28 3.66 -19.99
N VAL A 36 2.58 4.50 -19.23
CA VAL A 36 1.65 5.49 -19.79
C VAL A 36 2.38 6.49 -20.68
N MET A 37 3.52 7.02 -20.23
CA MET A 37 4.32 7.99 -20.98
C MET A 37 4.99 7.41 -22.23
N MET A 38 5.30 6.10 -22.24
CA MET A 38 5.79 5.39 -23.42
C MET A 38 4.70 5.19 -24.50
N GLY A 39 3.44 5.08 -24.08
CA GLY A 39 2.30 4.82 -24.96
C GLY A 39 1.71 6.06 -25.63
N LEU A 40 2.23 7.26 -25.36
CA LEU A 40 1.76 8.50 -25.98
C LEU A 40 2.21 8.60 -27.44
N GLU A 41 1.68 9.57 -28.19
CA GLU A 41 2.22 9.95 -29.51
C GLU A 41 3.23 11.11 -29.37
N ALA A 42 4.14 11.26 -30.33
CA ALA A 42 5.10 12.37 -30.33
C ALA A 42 4.34 13.72 -30.34
N PRO A 43 4.82 14.77 -29.61
CA PRO A 43 6.13 14.91 -28.96
C PRO A 43 6.18 14.45 -27.49
N TYR A 44 5.09 13.92 -26.93
CA TYR A 44 4.98 13.58 -25.50
C TYR A 44 5.46 12.16 -25.17
N THR A 45 5.93 11.43 -26.18
CA THR A 45 6.52 10.09 -26.01
C THR A 45 7.80 10.14 -25.20
N LEU A 46 7.81 9.38 -24.11
CA LEU A 46 9.05 9.10 -23.41
C LEU A 46 9.89 8.11 -24.23
N GLN A 47 10.93 8.59 -24.90
CA GLN A 47 11.95 7.71 -25.45
C GLN A 47 12.78 7.14 -24.29
N LEU A 48 12.92 5.81 -24.23
CA LEU A 48 13.71 5.10 -23.20
C LEU A 48 15.22 5.26 -23.42
N THR A 49 15.66 6.49 -23.69
CA THR A 49 17.07 6.87 -23.67
C THR A 49 17.39 7.36 -22.26
N ALA A 50 18.60 7.05 -21.76
CA ALA A 50 19.08 7.58 -20.50
C ALA A 50 19.18 9.11 -20.59
N SER A 51 18.14 9.78 -20.11
CA SER A 51 17.98 11.22 -20.16
C SER A 51 17.47 11.74 -18.82
N ASN A 52 17.76 13.00 -18.51
CA ASN A 52 17.26 13.64 -17.29
C ASN A 52 15.73 13.61 -17.20
N ALA A 53 15.04 13.69 -18.35
CA ALA A 53 13.59 13.58 -18.41
C ALA A 53 13.09 12.19 -18.00
N THR A 54 13.75 11.12 -18.46
CA THR A 54 13.44 9.74 -18.07
C THR A 54 13.58 9.53 -16.57
N TYR A 55 14.68 9.99 -15.98
CA TYR A 55 14.87 9.92 -14.53
C TYR A 55 13.82 10.73 -13.75
N TRP A 56 13.49 11.93 -14.23
CA TRP A 56 12.47 12.77 -13.63
C TRP A 56 11.09 12.10 -13.63
N VAL A 57 10.68 11.50 -14.75
CA VAL A 57 9.39 10.79 -14.86
C VAL A 57 9.32 9.61 -13.89
N VAL A 58 10.39 8.83 -13.77
CA VAL A 58 10.47 7.73 -12.79
C VAL A 58 10.35 8.25 -11.35
N CYS A 59 11.09 9.31 -11.01
CA CYS A 59 11.04 9.94 -9.69
C CYS A 59 9.65 10.53 -9.38
N ALA A 60 9.03 11.21 -10.34
CA ALA A 60 7.70 11.78 -10.21
C ALA A 60 6.64 10.68 -9.97
N GLY A 61 6.72 9.58 -10.71
CA GLY A 61 5.84 8.41 -10.52
C GLY A 61 6.05 7.70 -9.18
N ALA A 62 7.28 7.63 -8.69
CA ALA A 62 7.56 7.06 -7.35
C ALA A 62 7.01 7.97 -6.24
N LEU A 63 7.28 9.28 -6.32
CA LEU A 63 6.83 10.26 -5.33
C LEU A 63 5.31 10.35 -5.29
N SER A 64 4.66 10.33 -6.45
CA SER A 64 3.20 10.35 -6.53
C SER A 64 2.57 9.13 -5.86
N GLY A 65 3.16 7.95 -5.99
CA GLY A 65 2.71 6.74 -5.30
C GLY A 65 2.81 6.83 -3.79
N ALA A 66 3.92 7.36 -3.28
CA ALA A 66 4.09 7.57 -1.83
C ALA A 66 3.04 8.54 -1.28
N ILE A 67 2.81 9.66 -1.98
CA ILE A 67 1.81 10.67 -1.59
C ILE A 67 0.39 10.10 -1.69
N ALA A 68 0.06 9.42 -2.78
CA ALA A 68 -1.26 8.83 -3.00
C ALA A 68 -1.57 7.76 -1.95
N LEU A 69 -0.60 6.90 -1.63
CA LEU A 69 -0.74 5.92 -0.55
C LEU A 69 -0.92 6.59 0.81
N TYR A 70 -0.23 7.70 1.10
CA TYR A 70 -0.42 8.43 2.34
C TYR A 70 -1.87 8.90 2.53
N PHE A 71 -2.51 9.40 1.46
CA PHE A 71 -3.92 9.79 1.50
C PHE A 71 -4.88 8.59 1.53
N ALA A 72 -4.54 7.51 0.82
CA ALA A 72 -5.39 6.32 0.69
C ALA A 72 -5.13 5.24 1.76
N ARG A 73 -4.21 5.46 2.70
CA ARG A 73 -3.80 4.48 3.73
C ARG A 73 -4.97 3.94 4.55
N GLY A 74 -6.02 4.76 4.72
CA GLY A 74 -7.23 4.38 5.43
C GLY A 74 -8.02 3.27 4.73
N TRP A 75 -7.77 2.96 3.47
CA TRP A 75 -8.43 1.88 2.73
C TRP A 75 -7.57 0.62 2.56
N MET A 76 -6.35 0.61 3.06
CA MET A 76 -5.38 -0.46 2.88
C MET A 76 -5.12 -1.25 4.16
N GLY A 77 -4.79 -2.54 4.03
CA GLY A 77 -4.36 -3.39 5.14
C GLY A 77 -5.47 -3.91 6.06
N ALA A 78 -6.71 -4.00 5.57
CA ALA A 78 -7.84 -4.54 6.33
C ALA A 78 -8.19 -5.95 5.86
N LEU A 79 -8.49 -6.88 6.78
CA LEU A 79 -8.83 -8.26 6.44
C LEU A 79 -10.33 -8.43 6.11
N GLY A 80 -10.64 -9.54 5.44
CA GLY A 80 -12.02 -9.95 5.11
C GLY A 80 -12.61 -9.30 3.86
N ALA A 81 -13.88 -9.61 3.56
CA ALA A 81 -14.56 -9.17 2.35
C ALA A 81 -14.72 -7.63 2.27
N LEU A 82 -14.98 -6.97 3.40
CA LEU A 82 -15.00 -5.51 3.50
C LEU A 82 -13.60 -4.91 3.29
N GLY A 83 -12.55 -5.60 3.72
CA GLY A 83 -11.15 -5.23 3.45
C GLY A 83 -10.84 -5.25 1.95
N PHE A 84 -11.26 -6.31 1.25
CA PHE A 84 -11.11 -6.42 -0.20
C PHE A 84 -11.86 -5.32 -0.96
N ALA A 85 -13.11 -5.02 -0.58
CA ALA A 85 -13.86 -3.91 -1.19
C ALA A 85 -13.16 -2.56 -0.97
N ARG A 86 -12.64 -2.32 0.24
CA ARG A 86 -11.81 -1.14 0.54
C ARG A 86 -10.52 -1.14 -0.28
N ALA A 87 -9.90 -2.29 -0.53
CA ALA A 87 -8.71 -2.39 -1.37
C ALA A 87 -8.98 -1.95 -2.81
N ILE A 88 -10.14 -2.32 -3.37
CA ILE A 88 -10.55 -1.89 -4.72
C ILE A 88 -10.73 -0.36 -4.75
N VAL A 89 -11.49 0.19 -3.80
CA VAL A 89 -11.71 1.64 -3.69
C VAL A 89 -10.39 2.38 -3.46
N GLY A 90 -9.54 1.87 -2.58
CA GLY A 90 -8.21 2.39 -2.30
C GLY A 90 -7.31 2.35 -3.53
N SER A 91 -7.35 1.27 -4.31
CA SER A 91 -6.60 1.14 -5.57
C SER A 91 -7.00 2.22 -6.57
N LEU A 92 -8.30 2.46 -6.75
CA LEU A 92 -8.80 3.52 -7.63
C LEU A 92 -8.40 4.91 -7.11
N ALA A 93 -8.54 5.15 -5.80
CA ALA A 93 -8.15 6.40 -5.18
C ALA A 93 -6.64 6.67 -5.33
N ILE A 94 -5.80 5.66 -5.10
CA ILE A 94 -4.35 5.75 -5.31
C ILE A 94 -4.05 6.09 -6.76
N ALA A 95 -4.69 5.41 -7.72
CA ALA A 95 -4.46 5.64 -9.14
C ALA A 95 -4.75 7.10 -9.52
N VAL A 96 -5.93 7.60 -9.12
CA VAL A 96 -6.35 8.97 -9.42
C VAL A 96 -5.41 9.99 -8.77
N ILE A 97 -5.15 9.87 -7.47
CA ILE A 97 -4.28 10.82 -6.75
C ILE A 97 -2.85 10.76 -7.31
N ALA A 98 -2.32 9.58 -7.57
CA ALA A 98 -0.98 9.41 -8.13
C ALA A 98 -0.89 10.02 -9.54
N SER A 99 -1.90 9.84 -10.38
CA SER A 99 -1.93 10.44 -11.72
C SER A 99 -1.97 11.97 -11.68
N ILE A 100 -2.75 12.56 -10.78
CA ILE A 100 -2.79 14.01 -10.57
C ILE A 100 -1.42 14.54 -10.15
N VAL A 101 -0.81 13.91 -9.14
CA VAL A 101 0.49 14.34 -8.59
C VAL A 101 1.60 14.14 -9.62
N ALA A 102 1.69 12.98 -10.25
CA ALA A 102 2.69 12.70 -11.29
C ALA A 102 2.53 13.65 -12.48
N GLY A 103 1.30 13.84 -12.96
CA GLY A 103 1.00 14.76 -14.04
C GLY A 103 1.44 16.19 -13.70
N THR A 104 1.12 16.67 -12.50
CA THR A 104 1.53 18.01 -12.04
C THR A 104 3.05 18.15 -11.96
N LEU A 105 3.76 17.10 -11.54
CA LEU A 105 5.23 17.11 -11.44
C LEU A 105 5.93 17.03 -12.81
N ILE A 106 5.34 16.30 -13.76
CA ILE A 106 5.92 16.11 -15.09
C ILE A 106 5.61 17.31 -15.99
N GLU A 107 4.35 17.79 -15.97
CA GLU A 107 3.86 18.90 -16.79
C GLU A 107 2.98 19.82 -15.94
N PRO A 108 3.55 20.86 -15.30
CA PRO A 108 2.80 21.74 -14.40
C PRO A 108 1.67 22.52 -15.06
N ALA A 109 1.75 22.80 -16.37
CA ALA A 109 0.77 23.66 -17.05
C ALA A 109 -0.56 22.95 -17.33
N GLY A 110 -0.59 21.62 -17.35
CA GLY A 110 -1.82 20.87 -17.68
C GLY A 110 -1.87 19.42 -17.20
N GLY A 111 -0.76 18.86 -16.73
CA GLY A 111 -0.67 17.45 -16.35
C GLY A 111 -1.62 17.06 -15.22
N THR A 112 -1.99 17.98 -14.33
CA THR A 112 -2.99 17.75 -13.27
C THR A 112 -4.33 17.23 -13.81
N VAL A 113 -4.77 17.74 -14.97
CA VAL A 113 -6.06 17.40 -15.59
C VAL A 113 -5.90 16.29 -16.63
N TYR A 114 -4.84 16.37 -17.44
CA TYR A 114 -4.65 15.40 -18.53
C TYR A 114 -4.16 14.04 -18.03
N ALA A 115 -3.31 13.97 -17.00
CA ALA A 115 -2.72 12.70 -16.57
C ALA A 115 -3.75 11.66 -16.04
N PRO A 116 -4.79 12.03 -15.27
CA PRO A 116 -5.86 11.09 -14.91
C PRO A 116 -6.59 10.53 -16.13
N ILE A 117 -6.86 11.38 -17.13
CA ILE A 117 -7.51 10.98 -18.38
C ILE A 117 -6.61 10.02 -19.17
N LEU A 118 -5.32 10.35 -19.29
CA LEU A 118 -4.32 9.52 -19.96
C LEU A 118 -4.15 8.16 -19.28
N MET A 119 -4.18 8.12 -17.95
CA MET A 119 -4.12 6.86 -17.21
C MET A 119 -5.35 5.99 -17.48
N VAL A 120 -6.56 6.56 -17.47
CA VAL A 120 -7.79 5.84 -17.81
C VAL A 120 -7.76 5.35 -19.26
N SER A 121 -7.34 6.20 -20.21
CA SER A 121 -7.22 5.78 -21.61
C SER A 121 -6.18 4.67 -21.78
N ALA A 122 -5.06 4.72 -21.05
CA ALA A 122 -4.06 3.66 -21.08
C ALA A 122 -4.61 2.33 -20.54
N PHE A 123 -5.43 2.36 -19.48
CA PHE A 123 -6.07 1.16 -18.96
C PHE A 123 -7.08 0.56 -19.95
N ILE A 124 -7.79 1.40 -20.71
CA ILE A 124 -8.73 0.95 -21.74
C ILE A 124 -7.98 0.39 -22.96
N ALA A 125 -6.97 1.12 -23.43
CA ALA A 125 -6.19 0.75 -24.61
C ALA A 125 -5.31 -0.49 -24.36
N GLN A 126 -4.77 -0.62 -23.14
CA GLN A 126 -3.88 -1.70 -22.73
C GLN A 126 -4.36 -2.30 -21.39
N PRO A 127 -5.39 -3.17 -21.41
CA PRO A 127 -5.99 -3.74 -20.19
C PRO A 127 -5.01 -4.51 -19.29
N TRP A 128 -3.91 -5.00 -19.85
CA TRP A 128 -2.86 -5.68 -19.09
C TRP A 128 -2.16 -4.74 -18.09
N ILE A 129 -2.07 -3.43 -18.38
CA ILE A 129 -1.53 -2.43 -17.43
C ILE A 129 -2.46 -2.33 -16.21
N ALA A 130 -3.77 -2.27 -16.44
CA ALA A 130 -4.76 -2.27 -15.37
C ALA A 130 -4.69 -3.56 -14.54
N ALA A 131 -4.50 -4.72 -15.19
CA ALA A 131 -4.34 -6.00 -14.49
C ALA A 131 -3.12 -5.99 -13.56
N ILE A 132 -1.96 -5.53 -14.04
CA ILE A 132 -0.74 -5.39 -13.22
C ILE A 132 -0.96 -4.40 -12.06
N TRP A 133 -1.64 -3.28 -12.33
CA TRP A 133 -1.99 -2.30 -11.31
C TRP A 133 -2.82 -2.91 -10.19
N PHE A 134 -3.97 -3.52 -10.52
CA PHE A 134 -4.85 -4.10 -9.52
C PHE A 134 -4.19 -5.29 -8.79
N ALA A 135 -3.48 -6.16 -9.50
CA ALA A 135 -2.75 -7.27 -8.88
C ALA A 135 -1.68 -6.77 -7.90
N GLY A 136 -0.91 -5.75 -8.27
CA GLY A 136 0.12 -5.17 -7.42
C GLY A 136 -0.44 -4.47 -6.18
N VAL A 137 -1.49 -3.67 -6.33
CA VAL A 137 -2.13 -2.99 -5.20
C VAL A 137 -2.84 -3.99 -4.28
N LEU A 138 -3.52 -5.00 -4.81
CA LEU A 138 -4.14 -6.05 -3.99
C LEU A 138 -3.10 -6.91 -3.27
N GLY A 139 -1.98 -7.23 -3.91
CA GLY A 139 -0.85 -7.90 -3.26
C GLY A 139 -0.26 -7.04 -2.14
N ALA A 140 -0.09 -5.73 -2.37
CA ALA A 140 0.34 -4.78 -1.35
C ALA A 140 -0.65 -4.71 -0.18
N HIS A 141 -1.95 -4.69 -0.47
CA HIS A 141 -3.00 -4.72 0.52
C HIS A 141 -2.92 -5.97 1.40
N TYR A 142 -2.72 -7.14 0.79
CA TYR A 142 -2.57 -8.40 1.52
C TYR A 142 -1.33 -8.41 2.41
N LEU A 143 -0.18 -7.92 1.91
CA LEU A 143 1.05 -7.79 2.69
C LEU A 143 0.89 -6.84 3.89
N MET A 144 0.13 -5.76 3.72
CA MET A 144 -0.19 -4.86 4.82
C MET A 144 -1.16 -5.52 5.81
N ALA A 145 -2.16 -6.25 5.31
CA ALA A 145 -3.18 -6.89 6.12
C ALA A 145 -2.64 -8.05 6.96
N SER A 146 -1.68 -8.83 6.43
CA SER A 146 -1.06 -9.93 7.19
C SER A 146 -0.31 -9.43 8.42
N VAL A 147 0.29 -8.24 8.36
CA VAL A 147 0.95 -7.62 9.51
C VAL A 147 -0.07 -7.20 10.57
N GLN A 148 -1.22 -6.70 10.13
CA GLN A 148 -2.27 -6.26 11.04
C GLN A 148 -2.88 -7.46 11.80
N ASP A 149 -3.04 -8.61 11.12
CA ASP A 149 -3.52 -9.85 11.74
C ASP A 149 -2.60 -10.35 12.84
N ASP A 150 -1.28 -10.38 12.57
CA ASP A 150 -0.27 -10.82 13.53
C ASP A 150 -0.29 -9.96 14.82
N LEU A 151 -0.50 -8.65 14.65
CA LEU A 151 -0.60 -7.70 15.76
C LEU A 151 -1.88 -7.88 16.59
N ASP A 152 -3.03 -8.06 15.93
CA ASP A 152 -4.33 -8.23 16.60
C ASP A 152 -4.40 -9.58 17.34
N TYR A 153 -3.81 -10.64 16.77
CA TYR A 153 -3.69 -11.95 17.42
C TYR A 153 -2.76 -11.87 18.65
N GLY A 154 -1.62 -11.21 18.54
CA GLY A 154 -0.67 -11.01 19.65
C GLY A 154 -1.28 -10.22 20.82
N TYR A 155 -2.07 -9.19 20.54
CA TYR A 155 -2.75 -8.41 21.57
C TYR A 155 -3.86 -9.20 22.28
N SER A 156 -4.68 -9.94 21.53
CA SER A 156 -5.75 -10.76 22.10
C SER A 156 -5.21 -11.88 22.99
N GLY A 157 -4.12 -12.54 22.57
CA GLY A 157 -3.45 -13.58 23.37
C GLY A 157 -2.84 -13.05 24.68
N ARG A 158 -2.26 -11.85 24.68
CA ARG A 158 -1.67 -11.23 25.88
C ARG A 158 -2.75 -10.77 26.87
N THR A 159 -3.83 -10.19 26.37
CA THR A 159 -4.95 -9.71 27.20
C THR A 159 -5.69 -10.88 27.86
N GLY A 160 -5.91 -12.00 27.16
CA GLY A 160 -6.47 -13.21 27.76
C GLY A 160 -5.60 -13.82 28.87
N ARG A 161 -4.27 -13.74 28.74
CA ARG A 161 -3.32 -14.23 29.75
C ARG A 161 -3.26 -13.34 30.99
N LEU A 162 -3.35 -12.01 30.81
CA LEU A 162 -3.42 -11.06 31.92
C LEU A 162 -4.77 -11.12 32.66
N ALA A 163 -5.88 -11.23 31.93
CA ALA A 163 -7.21 -11.39 32.52
C ALA A 163 -7.33 -12.68 33.35
N THR A 164 -6.60 -13.73 32.97
CA THR A 164 -6.56 -14.96 33.76
C THR A 164 -5.63 -14.85 34.97
N ASP A 165 -4.51 -14.12 34.90
CA ASP A 165 -3.58 -13.89 36.02
C ASP A 165 -4.11 -12.92 37.08
N GLU A 166 -4.98 -11.97 36.73
CA GLU A 166 -5.65 -11.11 37.72
C GLU A 166 -6.81 -11.81 38.45
N LEU A 167 -7.25 -12.98 37.98
CA LEU A 167 -8.21 -13.79 38.74
C LEU A 167 -7.49 -14.47 39.90
N SER A 168 -7.75 -13.97 41.12
CA SER A 168 -7.43 -14.61 42.41
C SER A 168 -7.57 -16.13 42.32
N SER A 169 -6.63 -16.89 42.91
CA SER A 169 -6.60 -18.36 42.85
C SER A 169 -7.93 -19.02 43.25
N LEU A 170 -8.71 -18.36 44.11
CA LEU A 170 -10.05 -18.79 44.55
C LEU A 170 -11.12 -18.70 43.45
N SER A 171 -11.02 -17.72 42.54
CA SER A 171 -11.92 -17.56 41.39
C SER A 171 -11.66 -18.64 40.32
N ARG A 172 -10.39 -18.95 40.05
CA ARG A 172 -10.00 -20.02 39.12
C ARG A 172 -10.55 -21.38 39.54
N VAL A 173 -10.54 -21.69 40.84
CA VAL A 173 -11.04 -22.96 41.36
C VAL A 173 -12.56 -23.09 41.23
N ASN A 174 -13.32 -21.99 41.31
CA ASN A 174 -14.78 -22.05 41.23
C ASN A 174 -15.31 -22.24 39.80
N LEU A 175 -14.57 -21.74 38.79
CA LEU A 175 -14.93 -21.91 37.38
C LEU A 175 -14.69 -23.34 36.86
N TYR A 176 -13.72 -24.07 37.41
CA TYR A 176 -13.41 -25.45 37.01
C TYR A 176 -14.10 -26.53 37.85
N ARG A 177 -14.82 -26.18 38.92
CA ARG A 177 -15.48 -27.15 39.81
C ARG A 177 -16.94 -27.45 39.46
N ARG A 178 -17.49 -26.83 38.42
CA ARG A 178 -18.79 -27.22 37.84
C ARG A 178 -18.57 -28.14 36.64
N SER A 179 -18.26 -29.40 36.93
CA SER A 179 -18.47 -30.54 36.03
C SER A 179 -19.07 -31.67 36.84
#